data_AF-A0AAV4XY44-F1
#
_entry.id   AF-A0AAV4XY44-F1
#
_cell.length_a   1.000
_cell.length_b   1.000
_cell.length_c   1.000
_cell.angle_alpha   90.00
_cell.angle_beta   90.00
_cell.angle_gamma   90.00
#
_symmetry.space_group_name_H-M   'P 1'
#
loop_
_entity.id
_entity.type
_entity.pdbx_description
1 polymer ?
#
loop_
_entity_poly.entity_id
_entity_poly.type
_entity_poly.pdbx_seq_one_letter_code
_entity_poly.pdbx_strand_id
1 'polypeptide(L)'
;MVEFKRKIASQIDYIESDHPRSVYLEGMKIFENLKHSFQDDIHLLHNVNAVYHKTSGKDLDVNNYLKNHVLELNDRWRNIYQKVTDILTVINNILQLWADYDQLHEHVHLFLTETHIKITTLEQNNSLTQIEYNSIMDEFKHHKDALERFNSTANNLKQRSKCSAKEINCQVEEIRRYWAEIYEYLQRCRESVSKNNERMKKEQMLQASTVTLEQTAYQVLNDDGNTSSADNF
;
A
#
# COMPACT_ATOMS: atom_id res chain seq x y z
N MET A 1 23.12 -15.83 33.41
CA MET A 1 23.04 -15.63 31.94
C MET A 1 22.22 -16.72 31.24
N VAL A 2 22.46 -18.01 31.52
CA VAL A 2 21.73 -19.15 30.90
C VAL A 2 20.23 -19.17 31.25
N GLU A 3 19.84 -18.85 32.48
CA GLU A 3 18.43 -18.75 32.87
C GLU A 3 17.70 -17.58 32.21
N PHE A 4 18.39 -16.45 32.03
CA PHE A 4 17.82 -15.26 31.37
C PHE A 4 17.55 -15.52 29.88
N LYS A 5 18.51 -16.16 29.19
CA LYS A 5 18.36 -16.59 27.78
C LYS A 5 17.24 -17.65 27.61
N ARG A 6 17.10 -18.59 28.56
CA ARG A 6 16.02 -19.59 28.56
C ARG A 6 14.65 -18.98 28.81
N LYS A 7 14.57 -18.01 29.72
CA LYS A 7 13.34 -17.29 30.08
C LYS A 7 12.81 -16.47 28.90
N ILE A 8 13.67 -15.75 28.18
CA ILE A 8 13.30 -14.98 26.96
C ILE A 8 12.79 -15.91 25.85
N ALA A 9 13.49 -17.01 25.57
CA ALA A 9 13.08 -17.96 24.53
C ALA A 9 11.78 -18.74 24.87
N SER A 10 11.41 -18.81 26.15
CA SER A 10 10.19 -19.48 26.61
C SER A 10 8.99 -18.56 26.84
N GLN A 11 9.20 -17.24 26.90
CA GLN A 11 8.17 -16.27 27.34
C GLN A 11 7.54 -15.46 26.21
N ILE A 12 8.07 -15.50 25.00
CA ILE A 12 7.49 -14.70 23.92
C ILE A 12 7.07 -15.60 22.77
N ASP A 13 5.81 -16.01 22.86
CA ASP A 13 5.12 -16.68 21.79
C ASP A 13 4.66 -15.64 20.75
N TYR A 14 5.61 -15.14 19.96
CA TYR A 14 5.36 -14.21 18.84
C TYR A 14 4.46 -14.81 17.74
N ILE A 15 4.13 -16.10 17.84
CA ILE A 15 3.38 -16.85 16.84
C ILE A 15 1.91 -17.00 17.29
N GLU A 16 1.63 -17.09 18.59
CA GLU A 16 0.28 -17.44 19.07
C GLU A 16 -0.58 -16.27 19.60
N SER A 17 0.01 -15.12 19.93
CA SER A 17 -0.66 -14.01 20.64
C SER A 17 -0.90 -12.74 19.79
N ASP A 18 -2.04 -12.06 20.01
CA ASP A 18 -2.37 -10.75 19.41
C ASP A 18 -1.43 -9.69 19.99
N HIS A 19 -0.50 -9.23 19.16
CA HIS A 19 0.54 -8.28 19.55
C HIS A 19 0.49 -7.03 18.66
N PRO A 20 0.57 -5.82 19.24
CA PRO A 20 0.71 -4.61 18.43
C PRO A 20 2.07 -4.59 17.71
N ARG A 21 2.18 -3.80 16.63
CA ARG A 21 3.42 -3.64 15.85
C ARG A 21 4.65 -3.32 16.71
N SER A 22 4.48 -2.53 17.76
CA SER A 22 5.56 -2.17 18.71
C SER A 22 6.21 -3.39 19.36
N VAL A 23 5.45 -4.43 19.67
CA VAL A 23 5.97 -5.68 20.27
C VAL A 23 6.85 -6.44 19.27
N TYR A 24 6.47 -6.45 17.99
CA TYR A 24 7.30 -7.06 16.93
C TYR A 24 8.61 -6.27 16.71
N LEU A 25 8.58 -4.95 16.76
CA LEU A 25 9.79 -4.10 16.68
C LEU A 25 10.73 -4.32 17.87
N GLU A 26 10.19 -4.38 19.08
CA GLU A 26 10.95 -4.68 20.29
C GLU A 26 11.52 -6.11 20.23
N GLY A 27 10.72 -7.07 19.78
CA GLY A 27 11.14 -8.44 19.55
C GLY A 27 12.29 -8.54 18.57
N MET A 28 12.20 -7.88 17.42
CA MET A 28 13.29 -7.85 16.45
C MET A 28 14.61 -7.43 17.09
N LYS A 29 14.59 -6.35 17.90
CA LYS A 29 15.77 -5.85 18.61
C LYS A 29 16.30 -6.87 19.63
N ILE A 30 15.42 -7.49 20.41
CA ILE A 30 15.82 -8.50 21.43
C ILE A 30 16.46 -9.71 20.76
N PHE A 31 15.85 -10.25 19.71
CA PHE A 31 16.31 -11.48 19.07
C PHE A 31 17.54 -11.26 18.18
N GLU A 32 17.73 -10.10 17.56
CA GLU A 32 18.99 -9.77 16.86
C GLU A 32 20.15 -9.63 17.85
N ASN A 33 19.93 -8.96 18.99
CA ASN A 33 20.93 -8.90 20.06
C ASN A 33 21.28 -10.30 20.59
N LEU A 34 20.28 -11.17 20.73
CA LEU A 34 20.49 -12.53 21.17
C LEU A 34 21.28 -13.35 20.13
N LYS A 35 20.95 -13.21 18.85
CA LYS A 35 21.66 -13.83 17.73
C LYS A 35 23.13 -13.38 17.70
N HIS A 36 23.39 -12.08 17.84
CA HIS A 36 24.76 -11.56 17.95
C HIS A 36 25.49 -12.13 19.17
N SER A 37 24.85 -12.19 20.35
CA SER A 37 25.47 -12.81 21.52
C SER A 37 25.81 -14.29 21.28
N PHE A 38 24.98 -15.05 20.56
CA PHE A 38 25.33 -16.43 20.18
C PHE A 38 26.50 -16.47 19.19
N GLN A 39 26.53 -15.58 18.20
CA GLN A 39 27.64 -15.49 17.25
C GLN A 39 28.95 -15.14 17.96
N ASP A 40 28.92 -14.23 18.93
CA ASP A 40 30.07 -13.86 19.73
C ASP A 40 30.56 -15.05 20.57
N ASP A 41 29.66 -15.78 21.21
CA ASP A 41 29.99 -16.91 22.08
C ASP A 41 30.41 -18.19 21.30
N ILE A 42 30.38 -18.21 19.96
CA ILE A 42 30.68 -19.40 19.13
C ILE A 42 32.12 -19.92 19.35
N HIS A 43 33.05 -19.02 19.64
CA HIS A 43 34.44 -19.39 19.91
C HIS A 43 34.57 -20.24 21.18
N LEU A 44 33.72 -20.05 22.18
CA LEU A 44 33.70 -20.88 23.39
C LEU A 44 33.32 -22.32 23.05
N LEU A 45 32.35 -22.51 22.14
CA LEU A 45 31.96 -23.82 21.65
C LEU A 45 33.11 -24.49 20.89
N HIS A 46 33.79 -23.74 20.01
CA HIS A 46 34.98 -24.24 19.31
C HIS A 46 36.10 -24.62 20.29
N ASN A 47 36.32 -23.83 21.35
CA ASN A 47 37.31 -24.14 22.37
C ASN A 47 36.97 -25.43 23.14
N VAL A 48 35.71 -25.62 23.54
CA VAL A 48 35.25 -26.86 24.19
C VAL A 48 35.44 -28.07 23.28
N ASN A 49 35.07 -27.96 22.00
CA ASN A 49 35.27 -29.01 21.00
C ASN A 49 36.77 -29.31 20.78
N ALA A 50 37.61 -28.28 20.70
CA ALA A 50 39.06 -28.45 20.54
C ALA A 50 39.71 -29.13 21.76
N VAL A 51 39.27 -28.80 22.98
CA VAL A 51 39.72 -29.49 24.20
C VAL A 51 39.29 -30.95 24.19
N TYR A 52 38.03 -31.23 23.82
CA TYR A 52 37.53 -32.60 23.67
C TYR A 52 38.36 -33.43 22.69
N HIS A 53 38.65 -32.93 21.49
CA HIS A 53 39.45 -33.66 20.52
C HIS A 53 40.88 -33.94 21.02
N LYS A 54 41.47 -33.04 21.82
CA LYS A 54 42.79 -33.23 22.43
C LYS A 54 42.79 -34.24 23.57
N THR A 55 41.69 -34.34 24.32
CA THR A 55 41.57 -35.28 25.45
C THR A 55 41.10 -36.66 25.01
N SER A 56 40.30 -36.75 23.94
CA SER A 56 39.76 -38.02 23.46
C SER A 56 40.79 -38.95 22.83
N GLY A 57 41.93 -38.41 22.39
CA GLY A 57 43.07 -39.19 21.91
C GLY A 57 43.99 -39.73 23.03
N LYS A 58 43.70 -39.39 24.29
CA LYS A 58 44.37 -39.95 25.47
C LYS A 58 43.43 -41.00 26.05
N ASP A 59 43.89 -42.24 26.17
CA ASP A 59 43.09 -43.41 26.55
C ASP A 59 42.62 -43.32 28.01
N LEU A 60 41.60 -42.48 28.24
CA LEU A 60 41.06 -42.11 29.54
C LEU A 60 39.63 -42.65 29.67
N ASP A 61 39.31 -43.30 30.79
CA ASP A 61 38.01 -43.93 31.07
C ASP A 61 36.80 -42.95 31.04
N VAL A 62 37.07 -41.64 31.07
CA VAL A 62 36.08 -40.55 31.05
C VAL A 62 35.62 -40.18 29.64
N ASN A 63 36.17 -40.82 28.59
CA ASN A 63 36.00 -40.41 27.19
C ASN A 63 34.54 -40.42 26.73
N ASN A 64 33.78 -41.45 27.12
CA ASN A 64 32.37 -41.59 26.72
C ASN A 64 31.46 -40.57 27.41
N TYR A 65 31.70 -40.26 28.68
CA TYR A 65 30.96 -39.24 29.42
C TYR A 65 31.20 -37.84 28.85
N LEU A 66 32.47 -37.50 28.59
CA LEU A 66 32.84 -36.22 28.00
C LEU A 66 32.28 -36.08 26.57
N LYS A 67 32.35 -37.15 25.76
CA LYS A 67 31.75 -37.19 24.43
C LYS A 67 30.26 -36.88 24.46
N ASN A 68 29.50 -37.53 25.33
CA ASN A 68 28.06 -37.32 25.42
C ASN A 68 27.72 -35.86 25.81
N HIS A 69 28.43 -35.29 26.79
CA HIS A 69 28.20 -33.89 27.18
C HIS A 69 28.55 -32.88 26.09
N VAL A 70 29.63 -33.10 25.34
CA VAL A 70 30.02 -32.23 24.23
C VAL A 70 28.99 -32.32 23.10
N LEU A 71 28.50 -33.52 22.77
CA LEU A 71 27.44 -33.71 21.80
C LEU A 71 26.13 -33.03 22.24
N GLU A 72 25.71 -33.21 23.48
CA GLU A 72 24.53 -32.55 24.05
C GLU A 72 24.66 -31.02 24.03
N LEU A 73 25.84 -30.48 24.37
CA LEU A 73 26.09 -29.04 24.34
C LEU A 73 25.97 -28.50 22.91
N ASN A 74 26.59 -29.17 21.93
CA ASN A 74 26.53 -28.80 20.52
C ASN A 74 25.08 -28.86 19.99
N ASP A 75 24.33 -29.89 20.36
CA ASP A 75 22.93 -30.04 19.93
C ASP A 75 22.03 -28.95 20.52
N ARG A 76 22.15 -28.68 21.83
CA ARG A 76 21.41 -27.60 22.50
C ARG A 76 21.74 -26.23 21.92
N TRP A 77 23.02 -25.99 21.62
CA TRP A 77 23.46 -24.77 20.97
C TRP A 77 22.80 -24.58 19.61
N ARG A 78 22.88 -25.60 18.74
CA ARG A 78 22.27 -25.59 17.42
C ARG A 78 20.76 -25.36 17.50
N ASN A 79 20.08 -26.05 18.41
CA ASN A 79 18.64 -25.95 18.59
C ASN A 79 18.22 -24.53 18.99
N ILE A 80 18.90 -23.91 19.97
CA ILE A 80 18.57 -22.54 20.39
C ILE A 80 18.87 -21.54 19.27
N TYR A 81 20.01 -21.67 18.58
CA TYR A 81 20.35 -20.80 17.46
C TYR A 81 19.32 -20.88 16.33
N GLN A 82 18.87 -22.10 16.00
CA GLN A 82 17.82 -22.31 15.00
C GLN A 82 16.51 -21.64 15.43
N LYS A 83 16.06 -21.84 16.68
CA LYS A 83 14.86 -21.19 17.20
C LYS A 83 14.91 -19.67 17.12
N VAL A 84 16.05 -19.07 17.48
CA VAL A 84 16.25 -17.61 17.37
C VAL A 84 16.13 -17.16 15.91
N THR A 85 16.71 -17.92 14.98
CA THR A 85 16.65 -17.62 13.55
C THR A 85 15.24 -17.75 12.98
N ASP A 86 14.50 -18.77 13.39
CA ASP A 86 13.11 -18.98 12.96
C ASP A 86 12.20 -17.85 13.46
N ILE A 87 12.35 -17.45 14.73
CA ILE A 87 11.60 -16.32 15.32
C ILE A 87 11.92 -15.02 14.58
N LEU A 88 13.20 -14.74 14.32
CA LEU A 88 13.60 -13.55 13.55
C LEU A 88 12.97 -13.52 12.17
N THR A 89 12.90 -14.68 11.50
CA THR A 89 12.28 -14.81 10.18
C THR A 89 10.78 -14.49 10.24
N VAL A 90 10.07 -14.99 11.25
CA VAL A 90 8.64 -14.69 11.47
C VAL A 90 8.43 -13.20 11.74
N ILE A 91 9.19 -12.61 12.67
CA ILE A 91 9.09 -11.19 13.02
C ILE A 91 9.37 -10.32 11.79
N ASN A 92 10.42 -10.63 11.03
CA ASN A 92 10.78 -9.87 9.84
C ASN A 92 9.69 -9.94 8.76
N ASN A 93 9.10 -11.12 8.53
CA ASN A 93 7.99 -11.26 7.59
C ASN A 93 6.76 -10.42 7.99
N ILE A 94 6.45 -10.36 9.28
CA ILE A 94 5.33 -9.55 9.79
C ILE A 94 5.64 -8.05 9.65
N LEU A 95 6.86 -7.63 9.97
CA LEU A 95 7.28 -6.23 9.82
C LEU A 95 7.31 -5.79 8.35
N GLN A 96 7.69 -6.68 7.43
CA GLN A 96 7.62 -6.41 6.00
C GLN A 96 6.16 -6.23 5.54
N LEU A 97 5.23 -7.08 5.99
CA LEU A 97 3.81 -6.92 5.68
C LEU A 97 3.24 -5.59 6.20
N TRP A 98 3.70 -5.14 7.37
CA TRP A 98 3.37 -3.82 7.88
C TRP A 98 3.90 -2.69 6.99
N ALA A 99 5.15 -2.78 6.53
CA ALA A 99 5.73 -1.78 5.63
C ALA A 99 4.98 -1.73 4.29
N ASP A 100 4.69 -2.88 3.70
CA ASP A 100 3.93 -2.97 2.44
C ASP A 100 2.51 -2.41 2.61
N TYR A 101 1.88 -2.65 3.76
CA TYR A 101 0.58 -2.11 4.12
C TYR A 101 0.61 -0.58 4.26
N ASP A 102 1.59 -0.02 4.99
CA ASP A 102 1.74 1.42 5.18
C ASP A 102 1.95 2.13 3.83
N GLN A 103 2.80 1.56 2.96
CA GLN A 103 3.07 2.11 1.64
C GLN A 103 1.82 2.12 0.76
N LEU A 104 1.02 1.05 0.78
CA LEU A 104 -0.24 0.99 0.04
C LEU A 104 -1.28 1.95 0.61
N HIS A 105 -1.37 2.06 1.94
CA HIS A 105 -2.26 3.01 2.61
C HIS A 105 -1.94 4.44 2.18
N GLU A 106 -0.68 4.85 2.28
CA GLU A 106 -0.22 6.18 1.88
C GLU A 106 -0.46 6.42 0.39
N HIS A 107 -0.12 5.47 -0.48
CA HIS A 107 -0.32 5.58 -1.91
C HIS A 107 -1.79 5.81 -2.28
N VAL A 108 -2.72 5.02 -1.73
CA VAL A 108 -4.16 5.17 -1.99
C VAL A 108 -4.68 6.49 -1.41
N HIS A 109 -4.25 6.86 -0.20
CA HIS A 109 -4.66 8.11 0.43
C HIS A 109 -4.20 9.35 -0.35
N LEU A 110 -2.95 9.37 -0.81
CA LEU A 110 -2.41 10.44 -1.63
C LEU A 110 -3.17 10.55 -2.96
N PHE A 111 -3.38 9.42 -3.64
CA PHE A 111 -4.16 9.39 -4.88
C PHE A 111 -5.57 9.98 -4.70
N LEU A 112 -6.28 9.59 -3.63
CA LEU A 112 -7.60 10.13 -3.31
C LEU A 112 -7.53 11.65 -3.06
N THR A 113 -6.55 12.09 -2.29
CA THR A 113 -6.35 13.52 -1.98
C THR A 113 -6.07 14.34 -3.24
N GLU A 114 -5.14 13.89 -4.09
CA GLU A 114 -4.80 14.55 -5.35
C GLU A 114 -6.00 14.59 -6.31
N THR A 115 -6.73 13.48 -6.41
CA THR A 115 -7.95 13.39 -7.24
C THR A 115 -9.00 14.37 -6.74
N HIS A 116 -9.23 14.43 -5.42
CA HIS A 116 -10.18 15.36 -4.83
C HIS A 116 -9.81 16.82 -5.11
N ILE A 117 -8.53 17.19 -4.93
CA ILE A 117 -8.03 18.53 -5.23
C ILE A 117 -8.21 18.84 -6.72
N LYS A 118 -7.78 17.94 -7.61
CA LYS A 118 -7.88 18.12 -9.08
C LYS A 118 -9.33 18.39 -9.51
N ILE A 119 -10.29 17.60 -9.05
CA ILE A 119 -11.71 17.79 -9.39
C ILE A 119 -12.23 19.11 -8.82
N THR A 120 -11.94 19.39 -7.54
CA THR A 120 -12.45 20.59 -6.87
C THR A 120 -11.91 21.87 -7.51
N THR A 121 -10.64 21.90 -7.89
CA THR A 121 -10.04 23.05 -8.60
C THR A 121 -10.65 23.25 -9.98
N LEU A 122 -10.88 22.18 -10.75
CA LEU A 122 -11.52 22.28 -12.06
C LEU A 122 -12.98 22.74 -11.97
N GLU A 123 -13.72 22.30 -10.94
CA GLU A 123 -15.08 22.81 -10.69
C GLU A 123 -15.07 24.28 -10.28
N GLN A 124 -14.22 24.69 -9.34
CA GLN A 124 -14.14 26.07 -8.86
C GLN A 124 -13.78 27.06 -9.98
N ASN A 125 -12.93 26.64 -10.91
CA ASN A 125 -12.54 27.44 -12.07
C ASN A 125 -13.54 27.39 -13.22
N ASN A 126 -14.65 26.63 -13.09
CA ASN A 126 -15.60 26.33 -14.17
C ASN A 126 -14.93 25.80 -15.44
N SER A 127 -13.77 25.14 -15.30
CA SER A 127 -12.98 24.63 -16.43
C SER A 127 -13.23 23.15 -16.70
N LEU A 128 -13.93 22.44 -15.80
CA LEU A 128 -14.17 21.00 -15.92
C LEU A 128 -14.93 20.63 -17.20
N THR A 129 -14.20 20.10 -18.18
CA THR A 129 -14.75 19.63 -19.45
C THR A 129 -15.12 18.14 -19.42
N GLN A 130 -15.85 17.66 -20.44
CA GLN A 130 -16.14 16.23 -20.60
C GLN A 130 -14.87 15.38 -20.74
N ILE A 131 -13.84 15.92 -21.41
CA ILE A 131 -12.58 15.22 -21.65
C ILE A 131 -11.83 15.05 -20.32
N GLU A 132 -11.72 16.12 -19.54
CA GLU A 132 -11.09 16.09 -18.22
C GLU A 132 -11.84 15.16 -17.26
N TYR A 133 -13.17 15.25 -17.23
CA TYR A 133 -14.00 14.35 -16.42
C TYR A 133 -13.75 12.87 -16.76
N ASN A 134 -13.78 12.52 -18.06
CA ASN A 134 -13.55 11.15 -18.50
C ASN A 134 -12.14 10.66 -18.11
N SER A 135 -11.13 11.51 -18.30
CA SER A 135 -9.75 11.23 -17.92
C SER A 135 -9.62 10.93 -16.42
N ILE A 136 -10.17 11.79 -15.56
CA ILE A 136 -10.14 11.59 -14.10
C ILE A 136 -10.91 10.33 -13.71
N MET A 137 -12.06 10.08 -14.32
CA MET A 137 -12.87 8.89 -14.04
C MET A 137 -12.14 7.60 -14.45
N ASP A 138 -11.41 7.62 -15.56
CA ASP A 138 -10.64 6.46 -16.00
C ASP A 138 -9.41 6.23 -15.13
N GLU A 139 -8.70 7.30 -14.72
CA GLU A 139 -7.65 7.25 -13.69
C GLU A 139 -8.20 6.64 -12.38
N PHE A 140 -9.38 7.08 -11.93
CA PHE A 140 -10.02 6.58 -10.71
C PHE A 140 -10.38 5.09 -10.79
N LYS A 141 -10.93 4.64 -11.93
CA LYS A 141 -11.19 3.21 -12.14
C LYS A 141 -9.90 2.39 -12.19
N HIS A 142 -8.85 2.91 -12.81
CA HIS A 142 -7.56 2.23 -12.90
C HIS A 142 -6.94 1.97 -11.51
N HIS A 143 -7.11 2.90 -10.58
CA HIS A 143 -6.61 2.74 -9.21
C HIS A 143 -7.45 1.81 -8.32
N LYS A 144 -8.55 1.24 -8.83
CA LYS A 144 -9.34 0.25 -8.10
C LYS A 144 -8.53 -0.98 -7.74
N ASP A 145 -7.63 -1.42 -8.61
CA ASP A 145 -6.73 -2.56 -8.34
C ASP A 145 -5.76 -2.27 -7.19
N ALA A 146 -5.36 -1.01 -7.00
CA ALA A 146 -4.53 -0.60 -5.86
C ALA A 146 -5.33 -0.67 -4.55
N LEU A 147 -6.61 -0.24 -4.56
CA LEU A 147 -7.51 -0.39 -3.42
C LEU A 147 -7.78 -1.87 -3.07
N GLU A 148 -7.97 -2.73 -4.07
CA GLU A 148 -8.16 -4.18 -3.85
C GLU A 148 -6.91 -4.84 -3.27
N ARG A 149 -5.72 -4.46 -3.75
CA ARG A 149 -4.44 -4.88 -3.17
C ARG A 149 -4.30 -4.41 -1.71
N PHE A 150 -4.60 -3.14 -1.43
CA PHE A 150 -4.60 -2.61 -0.06
C PHE A 150 -5.52 -3.43 0.87
N ASN A 151 -6.76 -3.69 0.46
CA ASN A 151 -7.70 -4.51 1.24
C ASN A 151 -7.19 -5.95 1.46
N SER A 152 -6.56 -6.55 0.44
CA SER A 152 -6.02 -7.91 0.50
C SER A 152 -4.83 -7.98 1.46
N THR A 153 -3.90 -7.01 1.38
CA THR A 153 -2.76 -6.89 2.29
C THR A 153 -3.23 -6.65 3.72
N ALA A 154 -4.23 -5.78 3.93
CA ALA A 154 -4.83 -5.55 5.24
C ALA A 154 -5.40 -6.85 5.87
N ASN A 155 -6.10 -7.66 5.07
CA ASN A 155 -6.64 -8.94 5.54
C ASN A 155 -5.54 -9.97 5.81
N ASN A 156 -4.52 -10.04 4.96
CA ASN A 156 -3.37 -10.91 5.16
C ASN A 156 -2.64 -10.54 6.46
N LEU A 157 -2.39 -9.26 6.68
CA LEU A 157 -1.77 -8.74 7.90
C LEU A 157 -2.59 -9.14 9.13
N LYS A 158 -3.91 -8.91 9.14
CA LYS A 158 -4.81 -9.35 10.22
C LYS A 158 -4.71 -10.85 10.50
N GLN A 159 -4.69 -11.68 9.44
CA GLN A 159 -4.63 -13.14 9.59
C GLN A 159 -3.29 -13.63 10.16
N ARG A 160 -2.18 -13.09 9.67
CA ARG A 160 -0.83 -13.61 9.98
C ARG A 160 -0.26 -13.08 11.28
N SER A 161 -0.58 -11.83 11.63
CA SER A 161 -0.06 -11.22 12.84
C SER A 161 -1.04 -11.28 14.02
N LYS A 162 -2.28 -11.72 13.77
CA LYS A 162 -3.46 -11.57 14.64
C LYS A 162 -3.58 -10.18 15.26
N CYS A 163 -2.88 -9.17 14.72
CA CYS A 163 -2.61 -7.92 15.40
C CYS A 163 -3.75 -6.93 15.22
N SER A 164 -3.92 -6.04 16.22
CA SER A 164 -4.61 -4.74 16.17
C SER A 164 -5.68 -4.63 15.08
N ALA A 165 -6.60 -5.61 15.04
CA ALA A 165 -7.59 -5.70 13.98
C ALA A 165 -8.44 -4.42 13.94
N LYS A 166 -8.59 -3.78 15.11
CA LYS A 166 -9.25 -2.49 15.27
C LYS A 166 -8.56 -1.37 14.48
N GLU A 167 -7.25 -1.19 14.61
CA GLU A 167 -6.51 -0.13 13.91
C GLU A 167 -6.58 -0.31 12.40
N ILE A 168 -6.29 -1.53 11.93
CA ILE A 168 -6.34 -1.87 10.50
C ILE A 168 -7.77 -1.70 9.98
N ASN A 169 -8.79 -2.13 10.73
CA ASN A 169 -10.19 -1.92 10.33
C ASN A 169 -10.55 -0.44 10.27
N CYS A 170 -10.13 0.38 11.22
CA CYS A 170 -10.38 1.82 11.20
C CYS A 170 -9.79 2.47 9.93
N GLN A 171 -8.53 2.20 9.62
CA GLN A 171 -7.87 2.75 8.42
C GLN A 171 -8.51 2.23 7.12
N VAL A 172 -8.85 0.94 7.06
CA VAL A 172 -9.54 0.36 5.89
C VAL A 172 -10.90 1.01 5.67
N GLU A 173 -11.69 1.20 6.72
CA GLU A 173 -13.00 1.85 6.62
C GLU A 173 -12.88 3.34 6.28
N GLU A 174 -11.85 4.03 6.78
CA GLU A 174 -11.55 5.42 6.41
C GLU A 174 -11.26 5.56 4.91
N ILE A 175 -10.35 4.75 4.37
CA ILE A 175 -10.02 4.74 2.94
C ILE A 175 -11.24 4.38 2.09
N ARG A 176 -12.03 3.38 2.50
CA ARG A 176 -13.25 2.97 1.78
C ARG A 176 -14.29 4.09 1.74
N ARG A 177 -14.49 4.76 2.88
CA ARG A 177 -15.40 5.90 2.98
C ARG A 177 -14.92 7.04 2.09
N TYR A 178 -13.64 7.39 2.15
CA TYR A 178 -13.11 8.47 1.32
C TYR A 178 -13.21 8.15 -0.18
N TRP A 179 -12.93 6.91 -0.56
CA TRP A 179 -13.15 6.42 -1.93
C TRP A 179 -14.60 6.58 -2.38
N ALA A 180 -15.56 6.19 -1.54
CA ALA A 180 -17.00 6.33 -1.84
C ALA A 180 -17.41 7.81 -1.98
N GLU A 181 -16.93 8.68 -1.09
CA GLU A 181 -17.21 10.12 -1.13
C GLU A 181 -16.70 10.76 -2.43
N ILE A 182 -15.47 10.44 -2.86
CA ILE A 182 -14.93 10.93 -4.15
C ILE A 182 -15.74 10.37 -5.33
N TYR A 183 -16.10 9.09 -5.29
CA TYR A 183 -16.89 8.49 -6.36
C TYR A 183 -18.27 9.17 -6.51
N GLU A 184 -18.97 9.40 -5.39
CA GLU A 184 -20.24 10.12 -5.38
C GLU A 184 -20.07 11.56 -5.88
N TYR A 185 -19.00 12.24 -5.47
CA TYR A 185 -18.68 13.57 -5.96
C TYR A 185 -18.46 13.60 -7.47
N LEU A 186 -17.68 12.65 -8.00
CA LEU A 186 -17.49 12.48 -9.44
C LEU A 186 -18.82 12.22 -10.18
N GLN A 187 -19.75 11.45 -9.60
CA GLN A 187 -21.07 11.28 -10.23
C GLN A 187 -21.85 12.60 -10.29
N ARG A 188 -21.79 13.44 -9.25
CA ARG A 188 -22.40 14.78 -9.29
C ARG A 188 -21.76 15.68 -10.35
N CYS A 189 -20.42 15.67 -10.46
CA CYS A 189 -19.72 16.41 -11.51
C CYS A 189 -20.17 15.99 -12.90
N ARG A 190 -20.40 14.69 -13.13
CA ARG A 190 -20.90 14.16 -14.41
C ARG A 190 -22.19 14.82 -14.86
N GLU A 191 -23.15 14.95 -13.94
CA GLU A 191 -24.45 15.57 -14.21
C GLU A 191 -24.28 17.06 -14.55
N SER A 192 -23.39 17.75 -13.83
CA SER A 192 -23.07 19.16 -14.06
C SER A 192 -22.43 19.37 -15.45
N VAL A 193 -21.42 18.58 -15.78
CA VAL A 193 -20.72 18.63 -17.08
C VAL A 193 -21.68 18.31 -18.23
N SER A 194 -22.55 17.31 -18.07
CA SER A 194 -23.57 16.98 -19.08
C SER A 194 -24.51 18.15 -19.35
N LYS A 195 -25.02 18.79 -18.29
CA LYS A 195 -25.90 19.97 -18.40
C LYS A 195 -25.19 21.15 -19.05
N ASN A 196 -23.93 21.40 -18.71
CA ASN A 196 -23.13 22.48 -19.32
C ASN A 196 -22.88 22.22 -20.81
N ASN A 197 -22.56 21.00 -21.20
CA ASN A 197 -22.39 20.64 -22.61
C ASN A 197 -23.67 20.82 -23.42
N GLU A 198 -24.84 20.48 -22.87
CA GLU A 198 -26.12 20.72 -23.53
C GLU A 198 -26.42 22.21 -23.71
N ARG A 199 -26.11 23.03 -22.70
CA ARG A 199 -26.23 24.49 -22.79
C ARG A 199 -25.33 25.06 -23.88
N MET A 200 -24.04 24.69 -23.88
CA MET A 200 -23.09 25.14 -24.90
C MET A 200 -23.52 24.74 -26.31
N LYS A 201 -24.03 23.51 -26.51
CA LYS A 201 -24.56 23.08 -27.82
C LYS A 201 -25.76 23.91 -28.26
N LYS A 202 -26.68 24.23 -27.35
CA LYS A 202 -27.83 25.09 -27.65
C LYS A 202 -27.40 26.50 -28.02
N GLU A 203 -26.46 27.08 -27.28
CA GLU A 203 -25.90 28.41 -27.58
C GLU A 203 -25.19 28.44 -28.94
N GLN A 204 -24.40 27.42 -29.27
CA GLN A 204 -23.75 27.28 -30.58
C GLN A 204 -24.76 27.15 -31.72
N MET A 205 -25.83 26.37 -31.54
CA MET A 205 -26.90 26.24 -32.54
C MET A 205 -27.65 27.57 -32.74
N LEU A 206 -27.89 28.32 -31.65
CA LEU A 206 -28.54 29.62 -31.72
C LEU A 206 -27.65 30.63 -32.46
N GLN A 207 -26.35 30.68 -32.14
CA GLN A 207 -25.38 31.53 -32.83
C GLN A 207 -25.25 31.18 -34.32
N ALA A 208 -25.19 29.90 -34.66
CA ALA A 208 -25.15 29.46 -36.05
C ALA A 208 -26.42 29.88 -36.81
N SER A 209 -27.58 29.78 -36.16
CA SER A 209 -28.87 30.20 -36.74
C SER A 209 -28.93 31.71 -36.96
N THR A 210 -28.45 32.53 -36.00
CA THR A 210 -28.39 33.99 -36.17
C THR A 210 -27.47 34.40 -37.31
N VAL A 211 -26.29 33.79 -37.42
CA VAL A 211 -25.35 34.06 -38.53
C VAL A 211 -25.98 33.71 -39.88
N THR A 212 -26.70 32.59 -39.95
CA THR A 212 -27.38 32.15 -41.19
C THR A 212 -28.49 33.13 -41.58
N LEU A 213 -29.28 33.61 -40.61
CA LEU A 213 -30.34 34.58 -40.84
C LEU A 213 -29.77 35.94 -41.31
N GLU A 214 -28.68 36.41 -40.69
CA GLU A 214 -27.99 37.62 -41.11
C GLU A 214 -27.47 37.49 -42.55
N GLN A 215 -26.80 36.39 -42.89
CA GLN A 215 -26.31 36.12 -44.25
C GLN A 215 -27.44 36.08 -45.28
N THR A 216 -28.57 35.46 -44.94
CA THR A 216 -29.74 35.40 -45.83
C THR A 216 -30.37 36.78 -46.01
N ALA A 217 -30.47 37.59 -44.95
CA ALA A 217 -30.98 38.95 -45.02
C ALA A 217 -30.09 39.87 -45.88
N TYR A 218 -28.77 39.73 -45.79
CA TYR A 218 -27.83 40.46 -46.67
C TYR A 218 -27.94 40.05 -48.14
N GLN A 219 -28.24 38.78 -48.44
CA GLN A 219 -28.45 38.32 -49.82
C GLN A 219 -29.74 38.88 -50.43
N VAL A 220 -30.85 38.87 -49.68
CA VAL A 220 -32.14 39.41 -50.13
C VAL A 220 -32.04 40.92 -50.43
N LEU A 221 -31.35 41.68 -49.59
CA LEU A 221 -31.16 43.13 -49.80
C LEU A 221 -30.27 43.47 -51.00
N ASN A 222 -29.39 42.55 -51.43
CA ASN A 222 -28.53 42.74 -52.60
C ASN A 222 -29.20 42.30 -53.92
N ASP A 223 -30.14 41.34 -53.88
CA ASP A 223 -30.89 40.90 -55.06
C ASP A 223 -31.98 41.91 -55.48
N ASP A 224 -32.59 42.64 -54.55
CA ASP A 224 -33.58 43.70 -54.84
C ASP A 224 -32.97 44.95 -55.52
N GLY A 225 -31.63 45.06 -55.55
CA GLY A 225 -30.91 46.15 -56.22
C GLY A 225 -30.62 45.93 -57.70
N ASN A 226 -30.85 44.72 -58.23
CA ASN A 226 -30.34 44.32 -59.56
C ASN A 226 -31.42 44.07 -60.63
N THR A 227 -32.68 44.47 -60.40
CA THR A 227 -33.78 44.32 -61.36
C THR A 227 -34.13 45.58 -62.18
N SER A 228 -33.34 46.65 -62.10
CA SER A 228 -33.55 47.87 -62.90
C SER A 228 -32.53 48.02 -64.04
N SER A 229 -32.52 47.09 -65.00
CA SER A 229 -31.91 47.33 -66.32
C SER A 229 -32.35 46.31 -67.38
N ALA A 230 -33.61 46.43 -67.82
CA ALA A 230 -34.15 45.99 -69.11
C ALA A 230 -35.63 46.40 -69.06
N ASP A 231 -36.09 47.42 -69.79
CA ASP A 231 -36.25 47.36 -71.24
C ASP A 231 -36.11 48.74 -71.89
N ASN A 232 -35.14 48.82 -72.81
CA ASN A 232 -35.16 49.72 -73.95
C ASN A 232 -35.49 48.83 -75.17
N PHE A 233 -36.67 49.00 -75.78
CA PHE A 233 -36.92 48.93 -77.23
C PHE A 233 -38.37 49.28 -77.55
#